data_AF-M1MYG8-F1
#
_entry.id   AF-M1MYG8-F1
#
_cell.length_a   1.000
_cell.length_b   1.000
_cell.length_c   1.000
_cell.angle_alpha   90.00
_cell.angle_beta   90.00
_cell.angle_gamma   90.00
#
_symmetry.space_group_name_H-M   'P 1'
#
loop_
_entity.id
_entity.type
_entity.pdbx_description
1 polymer ?
#
loop_
_entity_poly.entity_id
_entity_poly.type
_entity_poly.pdbx_seq_one_letter_code
_entity_poly.pdbx_strand_id
1 'polypeptide(L)'
;MATNNVMNGVKFTVQALAESVSTRAAHGVLFLVLDDSTVTPGLYKYAKLKKVTEKYTEDNKNIISTIFADYGIKSLIVAVGHDATNGISGSLDNVLSLLNKVNENGWLAVPQITLDADKKKVADFIKTQRKDEDYPLKGVIYNYSSDCDGIINFTGKDLGAIAPDVYAAEVAAQLCVLGPNEAITNHIAKNVTSCDVKTDNDDCVARGELFLCNNGKNIVFSRGVNSLQTIDSTQSETLSKIRIVEVIDLVKSDMREIFDTSYSGRMGNSYKNRKTLINTLNSYLKTLSNDGYLSNDELSYVELDVEATKKYLESKGVNTDNMKDEDILKAKLGSYVFIKVTLKCMDTIEDINIVLQYET
;
A
#
# COMPACT_ATOMS: atom_id res chain seq x y z
N MET A 1 54.09 -26.67 1.97
CA MET A 1 53.22 -27.68 2.65
C MET A 1 51.90 -27.69 1.92
N ALA A 2 51.51 -28.83 1.39
CA ALA A 2 50.17 -29.08 0.86
C ALA A 2 49.38 -29.91 1.90
N THR A 3 48.08 -29.69 1.96
CA THR A 3 47.12 -30.62 2.56
C THR A 3 45.97 -30.84 1.57
N ASN A 4 45.76 -32.11 1.25
CA ASN A 4 44.57 -32.69 0.61
C ASN A 4 43.60 -33.13 1.72
N ASN A 5 42.29 -32.99 1.48
CA ASN A 5 41.27 -34.02 1.72
C ASN A 5 39.95 -33.65 1.00
N VAL A 6 39.21 -34.67 0.57
CA VAL A 6 38.49 -34.80 -0.72
C VAL A 6 36.98 -34.45 -0.70
N MET A 7 36.36 -34.45 -1.90
CA MET A 7 34.93 -34.25 -2.19
C MET A 7 33.96 -35.10 -1.36
N ASN A 8 32.88 -34.46 -0.91
CA ASN A 8 31.55 -35.08 -0.82
C ASN A 8 30.80 -34.76 -2.12
N GLY A 9 30.36 -35.81 -2.82
CA GLY A 9 29.51 -35.68 -3.99
C GLY A 9 28.11 -35.22 -3.59
N VAL A 10 27.61 -34.21 -4.29
CA VAL A 10 26.18 -33.90 -4.37
C VAL A 10 25.79 -34.02 -5.83
N LYS A 11 24.83 -34.92 -6.10
CA LYS A 11 24.15 -35.02 -7.40
C LYS A 11 23.43 -33.70 -7.66
N PHE A 12 23.73 -33.04 -8.77
CA PHE A 12 22.83 -32.02 -9.32
C PHE A 12 21.71 -32.73 -10.07
N THR A 13 20.54 -32.82 -9.44
CA THR A 13 19.29 -33.00 -10.17
C THR A 13 18.95 -31.65 -10.78
N VAL A 14 18.91 -31.56 -12.11
CA VAL A 14 18.31 -30.41 -12.78
C VAL A 14 16.81 -30.56 -12.62
N GLN A 15 16.27 -29.82 -11.65
CA GLN A 15 14.84 -29.61 -11.51
C GLN A 15 14.62 -28.12 -11.70
N ALA A 16 13.78 -27.74 -12.67
CA ALA A 16 13.32 -26.38 -12.78
C ALA A 16 12.52 -26.05 -11.52
N LEU A 17 13.00 -25.12 -10.70
CA LEU A 17 12.12 -24.24 -9.98
C LEU A 17 12.43 -22.83 -10.48
N ALA A 18 11.42 -22.23 -11.10
CA ALA A 18 11.22 -20.82 -10.93
C ALA A 18 11.28 -20.55 -9.42
N GLU A 19 12.36 -19.95 -8.95
CA GLU A 19 12.21 -19.01 -7.84
C GLU A 19 11.34 -17.88 -8.39
N SER A 20 10.03 -18.12 -8.38
CA SER A 20 9.18 -17.07 -7.84
C SER A 20 9.66 -16.90 -6.41
N VAL A 21 10.71 -16.11 -6.22
CA VAL A 21 10.78 -15.39 -4.96
C VAL A 21 9.48 -14.61 -4.98
N SER A 22 8.50 -15.06 -4.19
CA SER A 22 7.37 -14.20 -3.90
C SER A 22 7.90 -13.10 -2.97
N THR A 23 8.83 -12.27 -3.46
CA THR A 23 9.19 -10.95 -2.89
C THR A 23 8.07 -9.96 -3.19
N ARG A 24 6.82 -10.41 -3.12
CA ARG A 24 5.74 -9.45 -2.99
C ARG A 24 5.70 -9.22 -1.49
N ALA A 25 6.00 -7.99 -1.06
CA ALA A 25 5.71 -7.53 0.29
C ALA A 25 4.31 -8.03 0.64
N ALA A 26 4.12 -8.54 1.86
CA ALA A 26 2.92 -9.27 2.22
C ALA A 26 1.66 -8.50 1.78
N HIS A 27 1.01 -8.94 0.70
CA HIS A 27 -0.23 -8.31 0.26
C HIS A 27 -1.22 -8.38 1.41
N GLY A 28 -1.81 -7.23 1.76
CA GLY A 28 -2.89 -7.17 2.73
C GLY A 28 -2.44 -7.25 4.18
N VAL A 29 -1.39 -6.51 4.55
CA VAL A 29 -1.14 -6.19 5.96
C VAL A 29 -2.19 -5.17 6.41
N LEU A 30 -3.00 -5.56 7.39
CA LEU A 30 -3.92 -4.66 8.06
C LEU A 30 -3.31 -4.25 9.40
N PHE A 31 -3.21 -2.95 9.63
CA PHE A 31 -2.88 -2.35 10.92
C PHE A 31 -4.16 -1.91 11.61
N LEU A 32 -4.34 -2.35 12.85
CA LEU A 32 -5.49 -2.00 13.67
C LEU A 32 -5.01 -1.39 14.97
N VAL A 33 -5.40 -0.16 15.24
CA VAL A 33 -5.12 0.51 16.52
C VAL A 33 -6.35 0.42 17.40
N LEU A 34 -6.21 -0.17 18.58
CA LEU A 34 -7.31 -0.41 19.51
C LEU A 34 -7.01 0.15 20.90
N ASP A 35 -8.01 0.76 21.51
CA ASP A 35 -8.10 0.95 22.95
C ASP A 35 -8.70 -0.30 23.58
N ASP A 36 -7.92 -0.98 24.42
CA ASP A 36 -8.35 -2.20 25.09
C ASP A 36 -7.76 -2.28 26.50
N SER A 37 -8.63 -2.28 27.52
CA SER A 37 -8.22 -2.31 28.93
C SER A 37 -7.86 -3.69 29.45
N THR A 38 -8.17 -4.76 28.70
CA THR A 38 -7.95 -6.15 29.12
C THR A 38 -6.71 -6.78 28.51
N VAL A 39 -6.08 -6.09 27.55
CA VAL A 39 -4.84 -6.49 26.89
C VAL A 39 -3.71 -5.52 27.24
N THR A 40 -2.52 -6.05 27.52
CA THR A 40 -1.35 -5.23 27.80
C THR A 40 -1.03 -4.31 26.62
N PRO A 41 -0.78 -3.00 26.83
CA PRO A 41 -0.37 -2.11 25.75
C PRO A 41 0.87 -2.63 25.03
N GLY A 42 0.84 -2.65 23.70
CA GLY A 42 1.87 -3.29 22.91
C GLY A 42 1.48 -3.53 21.46
N LEU A 43 2.38 -4.22 20.75
CA LEU A 43 2.20 -4.57 19.34
C LEU A 43 2.07 -6.09 19.19
N TYR A 44 1.00 -6.53 18.56
CA TYR A 44 0.66 -7.94 18.37
C TYR A 44 0.54 -8.26 16.89
N LYS A 45 1.08 -9.40 16.45
CA LYS A 45 1.03 -9.84 15.05
C LYS A 45 0.32 -11.18 14.94
N TYR A 46 -0.69 -11.25 14.07
CA TYR A 46 -1.53 -12.41 13.89
C TYR A 46 -1.64 -12.79 12.41
N ALA A 47 -1.41 -14.07 12.11
CA ALA A 47 -1.58 -14.61 10.76
C ALA A 47 -2.93 -15.29 10.52
N LYS A 48 -3.72 -15.48 11.60
CA LYS A 48 -5.05 -16.12 11.60
C LYS A 48 -5.71 -15.98 12.95
N LEU A 49 -7.05 -16.03 12.98
CA LEU A 49 -7.86 -15.90 14.21
C LEU A 49 -7.43 -16.85 15.34
N LYS A 50 -7.07 -18.10 15.04
CA LYS A 50 -6.61 -19.08 16.04
C LYS A 50 -5.30 -18.69 16.77
N LYS A 51 -4.58 -17.68 16.28
CA LYS A 51 -3.35 -17.17 16.91
C LYS A 51 -3.61 -16.01 17.87
N VAL A 52 -4.84 -15.50 17.93
CA VAL A 52 -5.24 -14.48 18.90
C VAL A 52 -5.43 -15.18 20.24
N THR A 53 -4.52 -14.93 21.18
CA THR A 53 -4.51 -15.56 22.51
C THR A 53 -4.87 -14.59 23.63
N GLU A 54 -4.72 -13.30 23.34
CA GLU A 54 -5.03 -12.17 24.18
C GLU A 54 -6.54 -12.09 24.40
N LYS A 55 -6.94 -11.71 25.61
CA LYS A 55 -8.34 -11.61 26.00
C LYS A 55 -8.86 -10.20 25.73
N TYR A 56 -8.97 -9.85 24.45
CA TYR A 56 -9.59 -8.59 24.03
C TYR A 56 -11.00 -8.46 24.60
N THR A 57 -11.44 -7.22 24.81
CA THR A 57 -12.84 -6.89 25.04
C THR A 57 -13.73 -7.47 23.93
N GLU A 58 -15.01 -7.72 24.22
CA GLU A 58 -15.89 -8.40 23.27
C GLU A 58 -16.01 -7.62 21.95
N ASP A 59 -16.09 -6.29 22.01
CA ASP A 59 -16.16 -5.43 20.83
C ASP A 59 -14.90 -5.54 19.97
N ASN A 60 -13.71 -5.44 20.56
CA ASN A 60 -12.44 -5.56 19.85
C ASN A 60 -12.23 -6.98 19.30
N LYS A 61 -12.64 -8.00 20.06
CA LYS A 61 -12.60 -9.39 19.60
C LYS A 61 -13.53 -9.62 18.41
N ASN A 62 -14.70 -8.98 18.37
CA ASN A 62 -15.61 -9.04 17.24
C ASN A 62 -14.99 -8.41 15.99
N ILE A 63 -14.38 -7.22 16.10
CA ILE A 63 -13.65 -6.58 15.00
C ILE A 63 -12.56 -7.51 14.45
N ILE A 64 -11.70 -8.05 15.32
CA ILE A 64 -10.62 -8.97 14.92
C ILE A 64 -11.19 -10.25 14.28
N SER A 65 -12.29 -10.77 14.80
CA SER A 65 -12.94 -11.98 14.27
C SER A 65 -13.50 -11.74 12.88
N THR A 66 -14.23 -10.63 12.67
CA THR A 66 -14.76 -10.21 11.37
C THR A 66 -13.66 -10.03 10.33
N ILE A 67 -12.58 -9.33 10.68
CA ILE A 67 -11.41 -9.11 9.82
C ILE A 67 -10.84 -10.46 9.30
N PHE A 68 -10.72 -11.45 10.17
CA PHE A 68 -10.20 -12.77 9.76
C PHE A 68 -11.24 -13.63 9.05
N ALA A 69 -12.46 -13.70 9.56
CA ALA A 69 -13.49 -14.63 9.09
C ALA A 69 -14.09 -14.19 7.75
N ASP A 70 -14.37 -12.90 7.61
CA ASP A 70 -15.16 -12.40 6.48
C ASP A 70 -14.26 -11.87 5.36
N TYR A 71 -13.09 -11.33 5.70
CA TYR A 71 -12.14 -10.76 4.74
C TYR A 71 -10.94 -11.68 4.46
N GLY A 72 -10.63 -12.63 5.34
CA GLY A 72 -9.55 -13.59 5.10
C GLY A 72 -8.15 -12.98 5.19
N ILE A 73 -7.97 -11.93 6.01
CA ILE A 73 -6.67 -11.29 6.23
C ILE A 73 -5.61 -12.30 6.68
N LYS A 74 -4.41 -12.20 6.11
CA LYS A 74 -3.29 -13.11 6.39
C LYS A 74 -2.21 -12.49 7.27
N SER A 75 -2.20 -11.17 7.41
CA SER A 75 -1.29 -10.43 8.28
C SER A 75 -2.05 -9.29 8.94
N LEU A 76 -2.42 -9.48 10.21
CA LEU A 76 -3.03 -8.46 11.04
C LEU A 76 -2.01 -8.03 12.10
N ILE A 77 -1.77 -6.72 12.20
CA ILE A 77 -0.93 -6.12 13.21
C ILE A 77 -1.82 -5.24 14.08
N VAL A 78 -1.97 -5.62 15.35
CA VAL A 78 -2.79 -4.89 16.32
C VAL A 78 -1.89 -4.11 17.26
N ALA A 79 -1.99 -2.78 17.25
CA ALA A 79 -1.37 -1.92 18.23
C ALA A 79 -2.40 -1.59 19.30
N VAL A 80 -2.12 -1.98 20.54
CA VAL A 80 -3.02 -1.83 21.68
C VAL A 80 -2.49 -0.74 22.60
N GLY A 81 -3.38 0.15 23.02
CA GLY A 81 -3.17 1.01 24.17
C GLY A 81 -4.41 1.09 25.04
N HIS A 82 -4.28 1.81 26.14
CA HIS A 82 -5.43 2.17 26.95
C HIS A 82 -5.11 3.41 27.78
N ASP A 83 -6.04 4.36 27.85
CA ASP A 83 -6.03 5.40 28.87
C ASP A 83 -7.33 5.36 29.68
N ALA A 84 -7.23 5.28 31.01
CA ALA A 84 -8.38 5.11 31.88
C ALA A 84 -9.34 6.32 31.89
N THR A 85 -8.86 7.50 31.49
CA THR A 85 -9.65 8.75 31.55
C THR A 85 -10.22 9.11 30.18
N ASN A 86 -9.41 9.00 29.13
CA ASN A 86 -9.69 9.51 27.80
C ASN A 86 -9.75 8.42 26.72
N GLY A 87 -9.63 7.14 27.11
CA GLY A 87 -9.64 6.00 26.19
C GLY A 87 -8.58 6.13 25.10
N ILE A 88 -8.99 5.86 23.86
CA ILE A 88 -8.06 5.92 22.73
C ILE A 88 -7.39 7.29 22.61
N SER A 89 -8.12 8.38 22.82
CA SER A 89 -7.60 9.76 22.69
C SER A 89 -6.40 10.03 23.60
N GLY A 90 -6.42 9.46 24.82
CA GLY A 90 -5.33 9.61 25.79
C GLY A 90 -4.11 8.74 25.50
N SER A 91 -4.29 7.64 24.78
CA SER A 91 -3.21 6.69 24.46
C SER A 91 -2.72 6.76 23.01
N LEU A 92 -3.44 7.45 22.12
CA LEU A 92 -3.27 7.39 20.66
C LEU A 92 -1.84 7.67 20.20
N ASP A 93 -1.21 8.73 20.68
CA ASP A 93 0.16 9.10 20.26
C ASP A 93 1.17 7.99 20.61
N ASN A 94 1.04 7.41 21.81
CA ASN A 94 1.89 6.31 22.25
C ASN A 94 1.65 5.06 21.39
N VAL A 95 0.40 4.74 21.07
CA VAL A 95 0.05 3.53 20.31
C VAL A 95 0.47 3.67 18.84
N LEU A 96 0.26 4.82 18.21
CA LEU A 96 0.73 5.09 16.86
C LEU A 96 2.27 4.98 16.78
N SER A 97 2.99 5.45 17.81
CA SER A 97 4.46 5.32 17.85
C SER A 97 4.96 3.87 17.84
N LEU A 98 4.14 2.90 18.26
CA LEU A 98 4.49 1.48 18.19
C LEU A 98 4.58 0.98 16.74
N LEU A 99 3.80 1.59 15.83
CA LEU A 99 3.78 1.24 14.41
C LEU A 99 5.06 1.66 13.67
N ASN A 100 5.82 2.64 14.18
CA ASN A 100 7.14 3.02 13.64
C ASN A 100 8.17 1.88 13.68
N LYS A 101 7.87 0.77 14.37
CA LYS A 101 8.72 -0.43 14.43
C LYS A 101 8.44 -1.41 13.29
N VAL A 102 7.48 -1.11 12.41
CA VAL A 102 7.02 -1.99 11.35
C VAL A 102 6.96 -1.23 10.04
N ASN A 103 7.71 -1.73 9.05
CA ASN A 103 7.82 -1.14 7.72
C ASN A 103 7.23 -2.11 6.68
N GLU A 104 5.91 -2.32 6.71
CA GLU A 104 5.16 -3.18 5.78
C GLU A 104 4.11 -2.39 4.95
N ASN A 105 4.05 -2.55 3.63
CA ASN A 105 2.96 -1.94 2.86
C ASN A 105 1.59 -2.41 3.39
N GLY A 106 0.73 -1.48 3.82
CA GLY A 106 -0.52 -1.86 4.47
C GLY A 106 -1.52 -0.74 4.68
N TRP A 107 -2.66 -1.14 5.24
CA TRP A 107 -3.80 -0.27 5.53
C TRP A 107 -4.00 -0.13 7.04
N LEU A 108 -4.14 1.10 7.53
CA LEU A 108 -4.40 1.43 8.92
C LEU A 108 -5.88 1.75 9.14
N ALA A 109 -6.46 1.19 10.20
CA ALA A 109 -7.74 1.59 10.74
C ALA A 109 -7.66 1.80 12.26
N VAL A 110 -8.44 2.76 12.74
CA VAL A 110 -8.57 3.08 14.17
C VAL A 110 -10.07 3.20 14.49
N PRO A 111 -10.79 2.10 14.74
CA PRO A 111 -12.26 2.09 14.78
C PRO A 111 -12.87 2.88 15.95
N GLN A 112 -12.08 3.25 16.95
CA GLN A 112 -12.54 3.89 18.19
C GLN A 112 -12.34 5.42 18.22
N ILE A 113 -11.71 6.03 17.22
CA ILE A 113 -11.57 7.50 17.17
C ILE A 113 -12.84 8.14 16.62
N THR A 114 -13.42 9.08 17.37
CA THR A 114 -14.62 9.81 16.97
C THR A 114 -14.38 11.32 16.87
N LEU A 115 -13.39 11.84 17.61
CA LEU A 115 -13.04 13.25 17.63
C LEU A 115 -12.17 13.63 16.43
N ASP A 116 -12.46 14.77 15.81
CA ASP A 116 -11.67 15.28 14.68
C ASP A 116 -10.20 15.54 15.07
N ALA A 117 -9.93 15.88 16.33
CA ALA A 117 -8.56 16.03 16.83
C ALA A 117 -7.76 14.72 16.76
N ASP A 118 -8.39 13.58 17.05
CA ASP A 118 -7.75 12.26 16.98
C ASP A 118 -7.63 11.78 15.53
N LYS A 119 -8.66 12.01 14.72
CA LYS A 119 -8.62 11.76 13.26
C LYS A 119 -7.47 12.53 12.60
N LYS A 120 -7.26 13.78 13.01
CA LYS A 120 -6.12 14.58 12.58
C LYS A 120 -4.79 13.94 12.96
N LYS A 121 -4.64 13.46 14.21
CA LYS A 121 -3.40 12.77 14.64
C LYS A 121 -3.09 11.54 13.79
N VAL A 122 -4.11 10.73 13.49
CA VAL A 122 -3.93 9.55 12.61
C VAL A 122 -3.58 9.98 11.18
N ALA A 123 -4.26 10.99 10.64
CA ALA A 123 -3.97 11.49 9.30
C ALA A 123 -2.54 12.06 9.20
N ASP A 124 -2.11 12.84 10.19
CA ASP A 124 -0.75 13.39 10.25
C ASP A 124 0.29 12.27 10.38
N PHE A 125 0.01 11.25 11.20
CA PHE A 125 0.88 10.08 11.32
C PHE A 125 1.08 9.38 9.97
N ILE A 126 0.00 9.09 9.23
CA ILE A 126 0.08 8.48 7.89
C ILE A 126 0.86 9.38 6.93
N LYS A 127 0.62 10.70 6.95
CA LYS A 127 1.35 11.66 6.11
C LYS A 127 2.85 11.67 6.41
N THR A 128 3.25 11.65 7.69
CA THR A 128 4.65 11.57 8.10
C THR A 128 5.29 10.27 7.64
N GLN A 129 4.61 9.12 7.80
CA GLN A 129 5.13 7.84 7.29
C GLN A 129 5.40 7.91 5.78
N ARG A 130 4.48 8.48 4.99
CA ARG A 130 4.63 8.57 3.53
C ARG A 130 5.66 9.60 3.08
N LYS A 131 5.69 10.79 3.69
CA LYS A 131 6.51 11.92 3.22
C LYS A 131 7.93 11.90 3.78
N ASP A 132 8.06 11.59 5.06
CA ASP A 132 9.33 11.75 5.78
C ASP A 132 10.11 10.43 5.82
N GLU A 133 9.41 9.30 5.94
CA GLU A 133 10.01 7.96 6.05
C GLU A 133 9.96 7.15 4.73
N ASP A 134 9.30 7.68 3.69
CA ASP A 134 9.01 7.02 2.40
C ASP A 134 8.41 5.61 2.57
N TYR A 135 7.54 5.47 3.58
CA TYR A 135 6.86 4.25 3.92
C TYR A 135 5.41 4.28 3.40
N PRO A 136 5.00 3.33 2.53
CA PRO A 136 3.69 3.34 1.87
C PRO A 136 2.53 2.89 2.78
N LEU A 137 2.44 3.44 3.99
CA LEU A 137 1.28 3.27 4.85
C LEU A 137 0.10 4.05 4.26
N LYS A 138 -1.07 3.40 4.22
CA LYS A 138 -2.35 4.04 3.90
C LYS A 138 -3.29 3.89 5.08
N GLY A 139 -4.41 4.61 5.10
CA GLY A 139 -5.42 4.40 6.13
C GLY A 139 -6.82 4.80 5.73
N VAL A 140 -7.80 4.26 6.46
CA VAL A 140 -9.21 4.60 6.31
C VAL A 140 -9.65 5.34 7.57
N ILE A 141 -10.19 6.54 7.38
CA ILE A 141 -10.70 7.38 8.45
C ILE A 141 -12.15 7.72 8.13
N TYR A 142 -13.05 7.47 9.07
CA TYR A 142 -14.45 7.81 8.88
C TYR A 142 -14.68 9.32 8.95
N ASN A 143 -15.31 9.84 7.89
CA ASN A 143 -15.80 11.20 7.75
C ASN A 143 -14.73 12.25 8.10
N TYR A 144 -13.57 12.14 7.45
CA TYR A 144 -12.43 13.04 7.63
C TYR A 144 -11.73 13.29 6.29
N SER A 145 -11.93 14.46 5.71
CA SER A 145 -11.19 14.89 4.52
C SER A 145 -9.79 15.32 4.91
N SER A 146 -8.78 14.76 4.25
CA SER A 146 -7.38 14.98 4.61
C SER A 146 -6.50 15.51 3.47
N ASP A 147 -7.04 15.61 2.25
CA ASP A 147 -6.29 16.01 1.04
C ASP A 147 -4.99 15.19 0.88
N CYS A 148 -5.12 13.87 0.85
CA CYS A 148 -4.00 12.94 0.78
C CYS A 148 -4.35 11.66 0.00
N ASP A 149 -3.43 11.29 -0.89
CA ASP A 149 -3.49 10.09 -1.73
C ASP A 149 -3.49 8.77 -0.92
N GLY A 150 -2.86 8.79 0.25
CA GLY A 150 -2.77 7.63 1.15
C GLY A 150 -3.90 7.51 2.18
N ILE A 151 -4.90 8.40 2.17
CA ILE A 151 -5.96 8.39 3.18
C ILE A 151 -7.33 8.34 2.50
N ILE A 152 -8.16 7.40 2.95
CA ILE A 152 -9.54 7.24 2.49
C ILE A 152 -10.46 7.96 3.46
N ASN A 153 -11.23 8.90 2.94
CA ASN A 153 -12.33 9.53 3.66
C ASN A 153 -13.58 8.68 3.45
N PHE A 154 -13.87 7.75 4.36
CA PHE A 154 -15.08 6.93 4.28
C PHE A 154 -16.28 7.69 4.87
N THR A 155 -17.34 7.94 4.09
CA THR A 155 -18.47 8.78 4.51
C THR A 155 -19.82 8.06 4.54
N GLY A 156 -19.84 6.72 4.43
CA GLY A 156 -21.06 5.93 4.48
C GLY A 156 -21.72 5.96 5.87
N LYS A 157 -23.04 6.12 5.90
CA LYS A 157 -23.89 6.17 7.11
C LYS A 157 -25.04 5.18 7.01
N ASP A 158 -25.82 5.07 8.09
CA ASP A 158 -27.03 4.23 8.16
C ASP A 158 -26.77 2.77 7.76
N LEU A 159 -25.70 2.19 8.31
CA LEU A 159 -25.16 0.87 7.93
C LEU A 159 -25.90 -0.33 8.56
N GLY A 160 -27.02 -0.09 9.23
CA GLY A 160 -27.72 -1.07 10.05
C GLY A 160 -27.20 -1.06 11.49
N ALA A 161 -26.77 -2.20 12.01
CA ALA A 161 -26.33 -2.33 13.41
C ALA A 161 -24.88 -1.88 13.66
N ILE A 162 -24.06 -1.79 12.62
CA ILE A 162 -22.65 -1.42 12.73
C ILE A 162 -22.47 0.10 12.72
N ALA A 163 -21.66 0.62 13.65
CA ALA A 163 -21.30 2.03 13.65
C ALA A 163 -20.34 2.36 12.49
N PRO A 164 -20.52 3.48 11.77
CA PRO A 164 -19.66 3.85 10.65
C PRO A 164 -18.16 3.94 10.97
N ASP A 165 -17.79 4.48 12.13
CA ASP A 165 -16.39 4.54 12.58
C ASP A 165 -15.77 3.14 12.73
N VAL A 166 -16.56 2.17 13.22
CA VAL A 166 -16.14 0.76 13.34
C VAL A 166 -16.05 0.12 11.96
N TYR A 167 -17.00 0.41 11.06
CA TYR A 167 -17.00 -0.13 9.70
C TYR A 167 -15.78 0.33 8.88
N ALA A 168 -15.16 1.47 9.20
CA ALA A 168 -13.91 1.89 8.56
C ALA A 168 -12.79 0.83 8.66
N ALA A 169 -12.78 0.00 9.72
CA ALA A 169 -11.85 -1.13 9.83
C ALA A 169 -12.16 -2.25 8.83
N GLU A 170 -13.44 -2.49 8.53
CA GLU A 170 -13.87 -3.43 7.51
C GLU A 170 -13.58 -2.92 6.10
N VAL A 171 -13.72 -1.61 5.85
CA VAL A 171 -13.29 -0.99 4.58
C VAL A 171 -11.78 -1.17 4.38
N ALA A 172 -10.97 -0.91 5.41
CA ALA A 172 -9.53 -1.15 5.35
C ALA A 172 -9.21 -2.64 5.08
N ALA A 173 -9.95 -3.56 5.71
CA ALA A 173 -9.79 -5.00 5.47
C ALA A 173 -10.18 -5.40 4.04
N GLN A 174 -11.24 -4.81 3.46
CA GLN A 174 -11.63 -5.03 2.07
C GLN A 174 -10.53 -4.55 1.11
N LEU A 175 -9.96 -3.38 1.36
CA LEU A 175 -8.87 -2.81 0.55
C LEU A 175 -7.60 -3.65 0.61
N CYS A 176 -7.27 -4.26 1.75
CA CYS A 176 -6.14 -5.17 1.89
C CYS A 176 -6.20 -6.40 0.97
N VAL A 177 -7.39 -6.85 0.56
CA VAL A 177 -7.57 -8.15 -0.11
C VAL A 177 -7.95 -8.05 -1.59
N LEU A 178 -8.02 -6.83 -2.14
CA LEU A 178 -8.28 -6.63 -3.56
C LEU A 178 -7.14 -7.21 -4.42
N GLY A 179 -7.51 -7.89 -5.49
CA GLY A 179 -6.58 -8.48 -6.44
C GLY A 179 -5.99 -7.49 -7.46
N PRO A 180 -5.10 -7.97 -8.34
CA PRO A 180 -4.45 -7.14 -9.36
C PRO A 180 -5.39 -6.51 -10.39
N ASN A 181 -6.56 -7.08 -10.67
CA ASN A 181 -7.48 -6.54 -11.67
C ASN A 181 -8.77 -6.01 -11.02
N GLU A 182 -8.68 -5.62 -9.74
CA GLU A 182 -9.83 -5.23 -8.94
C GLU A 182 -9.61 -3.84 -8.34
N ALA A 183 -10.64 -3.01 -8.42
CA ALA A 183 -10.80 -1.80 -7.64
C ALA A 183 -11.99 -2.00 -6.70
N ILE A 184 -12.07 -1.23 -5.62
CA ILE A 184 -13.19 -1.35 -4.68
C ILE A 184 -14.53 -0.94 -5.28
N THR A 185 -14.53 -0.19 -6.39
CA THR A 185 -15.74 0.29 -7.06
C THR A 185 -16.72 -0.85 -7.35
N ASN A 186 -17.97 -0.70 -6.93
CA ASN A 186 -19.03 -1.70 -7.05
C ASN A 186 -18.80 -3.03 -6.31
N HIS A 187 -17.74 -3.19 -5.49
CA HIS A 187 -17.63 -4.34 -4.60
C HIS A 187 -18.81 -4.36 -3.62
N ILE A 188 -19.36 -5.55 -3.36
CA ILE A 188 -20.45 -5.74 -2.40
C ILE A 188 -19.92 -5.50 -0.99
N ALA A 189 -20.55 -4.56 -0.29
CA ALA A 189 -20.28 -4.28 1.11
C ALA A 189 -20.78 -5.43 1.98
N LYS A 190 -19.89 -6.00 2.79
CA LYS A 190 -20.24 -7.05 3.76
C LYS A 190 -20.78 -6.42 5.04
N ASN A 191 -21.53 -7.19 5.82
CA ASN A 191 -21.94 -6.86 7.19
C ASN A 191 -22.80 -5.59 7.36
N VAL A 192 -23.35 -5.07 6.27
CA VAL A 192 -24.28 -3.93 6.25
C VAL A 192 -25.62 -4.35 5.67
N THR A 193 -26.70 -3.72 6.14
CA THR A 193 -28.07 -3.99 5.68
C THR A 193 -28.76 -2.80 5.05
N SER A 194 -28.20 -1.61 5.22
CA SER A 194 -28.64 -0.36 4.58
C SER A 194 -27.45 0.57 4.35
N CYS A 195 -27.68 1.66 3.63
CA CYS A 195 -26.75 2.78 3.52
C CYS A 195 -27.55 4.09 3.38
N ASP A 196 -26.92 5.20 3.72
CA ASP A 196 -27.50 6.52 3.49
C ASP A 196 -27.63 6.83 1.99
N VAL A 197 -28.56 7.72 1.67
CA VAL A 197 -28.74 8.24 0.32
C VAL A 197 -28.05 9.60 0.24
N LYS A 198 -27.04 9.72 -0.63
CA LYS A 198 -26.41 11.01 -0.92
C LYS A 198 -27.30 11.84 -1.82
N THR A 199 -27.27 13.16 -1.65
CA THR A 199 -27.98 14.10 -2.52
C THR A 199 -27.43 14.07 -3.94
N ASP A 200 -26.10 14.03 -4.05
CA ASP A 200 -25.37 13.93 -5.32
C ASP A 200 -24.14 13.04 -5.11
N ASN A 201 -24.10 11.92 -5.83
CA ASN A 201 -23.02 10.95 -5.73
C ASN A 201 -21.74 11.47 -6.39
N ASP A 202 -21.85 12.17 -7.51
CA ASP A 202 -20.70 12.64 -8.29
C ASP A 202 -19.98 13.75 -7.52
N ASP A 203 -20.74 14.65 -6.89
CA ASP A 203 -20.21 15.67 -6.00
C ASP A 203 -19.48 15.08 -4.77
N CYS A 204 -20.01 14.02 -4.17
CA CYS A 204 -19.33 13.29 -3.09
C CYS A 204 -18.00 12.69 -3.58
N VAL A 205 -18.02 11.99 -4.71
CA VAL A 205 -16.81 11.41 -5.31
C VAL A 205 -15.78 12.49 -5.66
N ALA A 206 -16.21 13.62 -6.23
CA ALA A 206 -15.34 14.75 -6.56
C ALA A 206 -14.68 15.39 -5.33
N ARG A 207 -15.30 15.26 -4.15
CA ARG A 207 -14.70 15.65 -2.86
C ARG A 207 -13.83 14.56 -2.22
N GLY A 208 -13.52 13.49 -2.95
CA GLY A 208 -12.68 12.40 -2.43
C GLY A 208 -13.37 11.58 -1.34
N GLU A 209 -14.70 11.44 -1.41
CA GLU A 209 -15.47 10.64 -0.47
C GLU A 209 -15.70 9.22 -1.03
N LEU A 210 -15.28 8.21 -0.27
CA LEU A 210 -15.69 6.82 -0.49
C LEU A 210 -16.93 6.54 0.37
N PHE A 211 -18.01 6.03 -0.20
CA PHE A 211 -19.24 5.72 0.52
C PHE A 211 -19.90 4.46 -0.03
N LEU A 212 -21.04 4.09 0.55
CA LEU A 212 -21.84 2.96 0.08
C LEU A 212 -23.09 3.45 -0.64
N CYS A 213 -23.49 2.73 -1.68
CA CYS A 213 -24.71 2.98 -2.43
C CYS A 213 -25.51 1.69 -2.64
N ASN A 214 -26.83 1.81 -2.72
CA ASN A 214 -27.71 0.69 -3.09
C ASN A 214 -27.89 0.69 -4.61
N ASN A 215 -27.41 -0.36 -5.28
CA ASN A 215 -27.51 -0.50 -6.74
C ASN A 215 -28.82 -1.19 -7.20
N GLY A 216 -29.82 -1.26 -6.32
CA GLY A 216 -31.10 -1.94 -6.53
C GLY A 216 -31.09 -3.42 -6.17
N LYS A 217 -29.90 -4.04 -6.01
CA LYS A 217 -29.75 -5.46 -5.64
C LYS A 217 -28.91 -5.66 -4.39
N ASN A 218 -27.80 -4.93 -4.28
CA ASN A 218 -26.83 -5.02 -3.21
C ASN A 218 -26.47 -3.63 -2.73
N ILE A 219 -25.91 -3.56 -1.52
CA ILE A 219 -25.15 -2.40 -1.06
C ILE A 219 -23.72 -2.59 -1.54
N VAL A 220 -23.21 -1.61 -2.28
CA VAL A 220 -21.89 -1.65 -2.90
C VAL A 220 -21.10 -0.39 -2.59
N PHE A 221 -19.79 -0.45 -2.73
CA PHE A 221 -18.94 0.75 -2.65
C PHE A 221 -19.15 1.65 -3.87
N SER A 222 -19.11 2.97 -3.63
CA SER A 222 -19.03 4.01 -4.66
C SER A 222 -17.72 3.90 -5.44
N ARG A 223 -17.44 4.88 -6.31
CA ARG A 223 -16.13 4.98 -6.97
C ARG A 223 -15.00 4.98 -5.94
N GLY A 224 -13.97 4.18 -6.20
CA GLY A 224 -12.80 3.98 -5.36
C GLY A 224 -11.84 5.17 -5.36
N VAL A 225 -12.21 6.26 -4.69
CA VAL A 225 -11.38 7.46 -4.51
C VAL A 225 -10.82 7.59 -3.09
N ASN A 226 -9.63 8.17 -2.99
CA ASN A 226 -9.03 8.62 -1.74
C ASN A 226 -9.40 10.09 -1.46
N SER A 227 -8.87 10.65 -0.38
CA SER A 227 -9.20 12.00 0.08
C SER A 227 -8.47 13.14 -0.64
N LEU A 228 -7.60 12.85 -1.63
CA LEU A 228 -6.86 13.86 -2.38
C LEU A 228 -7.80 14.73 -3.22
N GLN A 229 -7.70 16.04 -3.05
CA GLN A 229 -8.45 17.06 -3.80
C GLN A 229 -7.51 18.02 -4.54
N THR A 230 -6.33 18.30 -3.96
CA THR A 230 -5.33 19.19 -4.55
C THR A 230 -4.30 18.38 -5.34
N ILE A 231 -4.34 18.49 -6.66
CA ILE A 231 -3.40 17.82 -7.56
C ILE A 231 -2.31 18.81 -7.97
N ASP A 232 -1.04 18.47 -7.73
CA ASP A 232 0.08 19.29 -8.19
C ASP A 232 0.19 19.29 -9.72
N SER A 233 0.71 20.39 -10.30
CA SER A 233 0.92 20.53 -11.75
C SER A 233 1.80 19.43 -12.39
N THR A 234 2.61 18.74 -11.59
CA THR A 234 3.48 17.63 -12.00
C THR A 234 2.82 16.26 -11.81
N GLN A 235 1.60 16.21 -11.30
CA GLN A 235 0.86 15.01 -10.95
C GLN A 235 -0.39 14.85 -11.83
N SER A 236 -0.95 13.63 -11.81
CA SER A 236 -2.17 13.27 -12.53
C SER A 236 -3.33 13.14 -11.56
N GLU A 237 -4.54 13.48 -12.01
CA GLU A 237 -5.79 13.25 -11.27
C GLU A 237 -6.02 11.78 -10.90
N THR A 238 -5.38 10.87 -11.64
CA THR A 238 -5.42 9.42 -11.36
C THR A 238 -4.85 9.08 -9.98
N LEU A 239 -4.07 9.95 -9.35
CA LEU A 239 -3.63 9.79 -7.96
C LEU A 239 -4.78 9.87 -6.95
N SER A 240 -5.95 10.38 -7.34
CA SER A 240 -7.16 10.30 -6.51
C SER A 240 -7.75 8.89 -6.45
N LYS A 241 -7.36 7.97 -7.35
CA LYS A 241 -7.87 6.60 -7.39
C LYS A 241 -7.09 5.69 -6.44
N ILE A 242 -7.81 5.00 -5.56
CA ILE A 242 -7.23 4.06 -4.59
C ILE A 242 -6.38 2.99 -5.28
N ARG A 243 -6.90 2.44 -6.38
CA ARG A 243 -6.25 1.40 -7.17
C ARG A 243 -4.85 1.82 -7.63
N ILE A 244 -4.74 3.04 -8.17
CA ILE A 244 -3.49 3.56 -8.72
C ILE A 244 -2.45 3.76 -7.63
N VAL A 245 -2.85 4.37 -6.49
CA VAL A 245 -1.95 4.56 -5.34
C VAL A 245 -1.48 3.21 -4.80
N GLU A 246 -2.37 2.20 -4.72
CA GLU A 246 -2.00 0.87 -4.24
C GLU A 246 -0.93 0.20 -5.12
N VAL A 247 -1.03 0.32 -6.45
CA VAL A 247 -0.01 -0.20 -7.39
C VAL A 247 1.34 0.50 -7.17
N ILE A 248 1.33 1.83 -7.07
CA ILE A 248 2.56 2.61 -6.89
C ILE A 248 3.24 2.24 -5.57
N ASP A 249 2.46 2.16 -4.49
CA ASP A 249 2.92 1.80 -3.16
C ASP A 249 3.48 0.37 -3.09
N LEU A 250 2.83 -0.57 -3.78
CA LEU A 250 3.31 -1.95 -3.92
C LEU A 250 4.69 -1.98 -4.59
N VAL A 251 4.83 -1.29 -5.73
CA VAL A 251 6.11 -1.20 -6.46
C VAL A 251 7.20 -0.60 -5.56
N LYS A 252 6.90 0.48 -4.85
CA LYS A 252 7.85 1.11 -3.92
C LYS A 252 8.32 0.13 -2.84
N SER A 253 7.37 -0.56 -2.21
CA SER A 253 7.67 -1.52 -1.13
C SER A 253 8.52 -2.70 -1.61
N ASP A 254 8.15 -3.33 -2.71
CA ASP A 254 8.86 -4.48 -3.25
C ASP A 254 10.27 -4.09 -3.72
N MET A 255 10.41 -2.92 -4.37
CA MET A 255 11.72 -2.41 -4.79
C MET A 255 12.63 -2.14 -3.59
N ARG A 256 12.09 -1.57 -2.50
CA ARG A 256 12.82 -1.37 -1.24
C ARG A 256 13.35 -2.69 -0.69
N GLU A 257 12.50 -3.71 -0.63
CA GLU A 257 12.90 -5.05 -0.19
C GLU A 257 14.01 -5.64 -1.09
N ILE A 258 13.88 -5.52 -2.41
CA ILE A 258 14.89 -5.97 -3.37
C ILE A 258 16.24 -5.28 -3.09
N PHE A 259 16.24 -3.96 -2.87
CA PHE A 259 17.47 -3.21 -2.59
C PHE A 259 18.12 -3.67 -1.28
N ASP A 260 17.35 -3.76 -0.20
CA ASP A 260 17.86 -4.06 1.14
C ASP A 260 18.36 -5.51 1.26
N THR A 261 17.72 -6.45 0.57
CA THR A 261 18.08 -7.88 0.63
C THR A 261 19.22 -8.26 -0.31
N SER A 262 19.33 -7.62 -1.48
CA SER A 262 20.15 -8.13 -2.58
C SER A 262 21.27 -7.20 -3.05
N TYR A 263 21.19 -5.89 -2.77
CA TYR A 263 22.12 -4.91 -3.35
C TYR A 263 22.88 -4.10 -2.30
N SER A 264 22.17 -3.50 -1.34
CA SER A 264 22.73 -2.62 -0.32
C SER A 264 23.84 -3.32 0.48
N GLY A 265 25.08 -2.88 0.27
CA GLY A 265 26.28 -3.46 0.93
C GLY A 265 26.67 -4.87 0.48
N ARG A 266 25.94 -5.49 -0.46
CA ARG A 266 26.12 -6.88 -0.89
C ARG A 266 26.65 -7.01 -2.33
N MET A 267 26.56 -5.93 -3.12
CA MET A 267 27.02 -5.90 -4.50
C MET A 267 27.91 -4.69 -4.78
N GLY A 268 29.06 -4.90 -5.43
CA GLY A 268 29.95 -3.79 -5.81
C GLY A 268 29.30 -2.85 -6.84
N ASN A 269 29.46 -1.54 -6.70
CA ASN A 269 28.84 -0.53 -7.58
C ASN A 269 29.60 -0.34 -8.91
N SER A 270 29.71 -1.40 -9.71
CA SER A 270 30.21 -1.33 -11.09
C SER A 270 29.07 -1.04 -12.07
N TYR A 271 29.38 -0.46 -13.23
CA TYR A 271 28.37 -0.26 -14.30
C TYR A 271 27.68 -1.57 -14.70
N LYS A 272 28.43 -2.68 -14.74
CA LYS A 272 27.86 -4.02 -14.98
C LYS A 272 26.82 -4.39 -13.93
N ASN A 273 27.14 -4.21 -12.66
CA ASN A 273 26.23 -4.55 -11.55
C ASN A 273 25.03 -3.61 -11.48
N ARG A 274 25.18 -2.33 -11.81
CA ARG A 274 24.07 -1.40 -12.00
C ARG A 274 23.12 -1.89 -13.10
N LYS A 275 23.64 -2.37 -14.24
CA LYS A 275 22.80 -2.98 -15.28
C LYS A 275 22.13 -4.28 -14.84
N THR A 276 22.79 -5.11 -14.02
CA THR A 276 22.16 -6.28 -13.41
C THR A 276 20.95 -5.87 -12.58
N LEU A 277 21.09 -4.83 -11.74
CA LEU A 277 19.97 -4.28 -10.98
C LEU A 277 18.81 -3.86 -11.88
N ILE A 278 19.09 -3.08 -12.92
CA ILE A 278 18.06 -2.65 -13.89
C ILE A 278 17.34 -3.84 -14.52
N ASN A 279 18.08 -4.89 -14.91
CA ASN A 279 17.47 -6.09 -15.49
C ASN A 279 16.57 -6.84 -14.50
N THR A 280 16.98 -6.92 -13.22
CA THR A 280 16.16 -7.51 -12.17
C THR A 280 14.86 -6.72 -11.96
N LEU A 281 14.95 -5.39 -11.86
CA LEU A 281 13.77 -4.54 -11.67
C LEU A 281 12.84 -4.58 -12.89
N ASN A 282 13.36 -4.58 -14.11
CA ASN A 282 12.55 -4.74 -15.32
C ASN A 282 11.84 -6.10 -15.39
N SER A 283 12.50 -7.17 -14.93
CA SER A 283 11.88 -8.50 -14.84
C SER A 283 10.75 -8.50 -13.81
N TYR A 284 10.93 -7.80 -12.69
CA TYR A 284 9.89 -7.59 -11.68
C TYR A 284 8.67 -6.82 -12.24
N LEU A 285 8.89 -5.68 -12.90
CA LEU A 285 7.79 -4.90 -13.50
C LEU A 285 7.03 -5.71 -14.56
N LYS A 286 7.73 -6.54 -15.33
CA LYS A 286 7.09 -7.45 -16.28
C LYS A 286 6.17 -8.48 -15.61
N THR A 287 6.56 -8.99 -14.44
CA THR A 287 5.69 -9.88 -13.64
C THR A 287 4.43 -9.13 -13.20
N LEU A 288 4.56 -7.88 -12.74
CA LEU A 288 3.41 -7.06 -12.38
C LEU A 288 2.47 -6.75 -13.55
N SER A 289 3.00 -6.54 -14.76
CA SER A 289 2.17 -6.42 -15.97
C SER A 289 1.37 -7.70 -16.22
N ASN A 290 2.03 -8.86 -16.18
CA ASN A 290 1.37 -10.16 -16.38
C ASN A 290 0.29 -10.44 -15.32
N ASP A 291 0.52 -10.02 -14.07
CA ASP A 291 -0.44 -10.18 -12.98
C ASP A 291 -1.67 -9.25 -13.16
N GLY A 292 -1.50 -8.12 -13.86
CA GLY A 292 -2.54 -7.10 -14.08
C GLY A 292 -2.40 -5.85 -13.21
N TYR A 293 -1.29 -5.68 -12.48
CA TYR A 293 -1.01 -4.45 -11.74
C TYR A 293 -0.54 -3.31 -12.67
N LEU A 294 0.23 -3.66 -13.70
CA LEU A 294 0.72 -2.73 -14.70
C LEU A 294 0.12 -3.06 -16.06
N SER A 295 0.14 -2.10 -16.98
CA SER A 295 -0.37 -2.25 -18.33
C SER A 295 0.34 -3.38 -19.07
N ASN A 296 -0.42 -4.13 -19.86
CA ASN A 296 0.10 -5.09 -20.83
C ASN A 296 0.28 -4.48 -22.22
N ASP A 297 -0.32 -3.31 -22.47
CA ASP A 297 -0.26 -2.60 -23.75
C ASP A 297 0.88 -1.57 -23.77
N GLU A 298 1.22 -1.02 -22.60
CA GLU A 298 2.32 -0.06 -22.43
C GLU A 298 3.38 -0.60 -21.48
N LEU A 299 4.64 -0.54 -21.90
CA LEU A 299 5.75 -1.06 -21.12
C LEU A 299 6.08 -0.13 -19.94
N SER A 300 5.97 -0.67 -18.72
CA SER A 300 6.66 -0.11 -17.55
C SER A 300 8.13 -0.53 -17.56
N TYR A 301 9.04 0.37 -17.21
CA TYR A 301 10.47 0.06 -17.25
C TYR A 301 11.27 0.88 -16.24
N VAL A 302 12.45 0.35 -15.90
CA VAL A 302 13.49 1.00 -15.12
C VAL A 302 14.72 1.19 -15.98
N GLU A 303 15.36 2.34 -15.83
CA GLU A 303 16.63 2.67 -16.49
C GLU A 303 17.59 3.36 -15.53
N LEU A 304 18.87 3.44 -15.93
CA LEU A 304 19.83 4.28 -15.19
C LEU A 304 19.57 5.75 -15.51
N ASP A 305 19.50 6.59 -14.49
CA ASP A 305 19.17 8.00 -14.68
C ASP A 305 20.42 8.80 -15.05
N VAL A 306 20.56 9.12 -16.34
CA VAL A 306 21.65 9.92 -16.89
C VAL A 306 21.68 11.30 -16.26
N GLU A 307 20.53 11.97 -16.15
CA GLU A 307 20.43 13.34 -15.65
C GLU A 307 20.76 13.43 -14.16
N ALA A 308 20.24 12.51 -13.35
CA ALA A 308 20.59 12.46 -11.93
C ALA A 308 22.08 12.09 -11.73
N THR A 309 22.61 11.19 -12.56
CA THR A 309 24.03 10.81 -12.53
C THR A 309 24.91 12.01 -12.90
N LYS A 310 24.54 12.76 -13.94
CA LYS A 310 25.23 13.98 -14.38
C LYS A 310 25.30 15.01 -13.26
N LYS A 311 24.15 15.32 -12.63
CA LYS A 311 24.08 16.23 -11.47
C LYS A 311 24.98 15.78 -10.33
N TYR A 312 25.03 14.48 -10.04
CA TYR A 312 25.92 13.95 -9.02
C TYR A 312 27.40 14.17 -9.37
N LEU A 313 27.81 13.87 -10.61
CA LEU A 313 29.19 14.07 -11.06
C LEU A 313 29.61 15.55 -10.99
N GLU A 314 28.74 16.45 -11.44
CA GLU A 314 28.96 17.90 -11.37
C GLU A 314 29.08 18.38 -9.91
N SER A 315 28.27 17.84 -9.00
CA SER A 315 28.38 18.14 -7.56
C SER A 315 29.72 17.70 -6.94
N LYS A 316 30.45 16.79 -7.62
CA LYS A 316 31.80 16.35 -7.25
C LYS A 316 32.90 17.05 -8.05
N GLY A 317 32.57 18.07 -8.84
CA GLY A 317 33.52 18.86 -9.63
C GLY A 317 33.96 18.20 -10.93
N VAL A 318 33.25 17.18 -11.41
CA VAL A 318 33.52 16.55 -12.71
C VAL A 318 32.82 17.37 -13.81
N ASN A 319 33.57 17.83 -14.81
CA ASN A 319 32.98 18.47 -15.99
C ASN A 319 32.34 17.40 -16.89
N THR A 320 31.04 17.55 -17.16
CA THR A 320 30.25 16.61 -17.96
C THR A 320 29.80 17.18 -19.33
N ASP A 321 30.15 18.43 -19.67
CA ASP A 321 29.61 19.16 -20.83
C ASP A 321 29.79 18.43 -22.16
N ASN A 322 30.91 17.70 -22.28
CA ASN A 322 31.27 16.95 -23.49
C ASN A 322 31.21 15.43 -23.30
N MET A 323 30.67 14.95 -22.18
CA MET A 323 30.52 13.52 -21.93
C MET A 323 29.29 12.98 -22.65
N LYS A 324 29.40 11.80 -23.26
CA LYS A 324 28.24 11.06 -23.76
C LYS A 324 27.50 10.42 -22.60
N ASP A 325 26.20 10.19 -22.77
CA ASP A 325 25.36 9.51 -21.76
C ASP A 325 25.95 8.18 -21.30
N GLU A 326 26.51 7.39 -22.21
CA GLU A 326 27.16 6.13 -21.88
C GLU A 326 28.39 6.32 -20.95
N ASP A 327 29.17 7.38 -21.16
CA ASP A 327 30.33 7.70 -20.33
C ASP A 327 29.90 8.22 -18.95
N ILE A 328 28.82 9.02 -18.91
CA ILE A 328 28.17 9.47 -17.66
C ILE A 328 27.71 8.25 -16.85
N LEU A 329 27.01 7.32 -17.47
CA LEU A 329 26.49 6.11 -16.80
C LEU A 329 27.59 5.13 -16.37
N LYS A 330 28.75 5.12 -17.04
CA LYS A 330 29.92 4.29 -16.67
C LYS A 330 30.79 4.90 -15.57
N ALA A 331 30.59 6.17 -15.24
CA ALA A 331 31.41 6.87 -14.26
C ALA A 331 31.42 6.18 -12.87
N LYS A 332 32.45 6.48 -12.08
CA LYS A 332 32.56 6.02 -10.70
C LYS A 332 31.63 6.85 -9.82
N LEU A 333 30.66 6.19 -9.19
CA LEU A 333 29.62 6.85 -8.40
C LEU A 333 29.74 6.61 -6.89
N GLY A 334 30.88 6.07 -6.42
CA GLY A 334 31.02 5.65 -5.02
C GLY A 334 29.98 4.58 -4.67
N SER A 335 29.16 4.83 -3.65
CA SER A 335 28.03 3.97 -3.25
C SER A 335 26.70 4.35 -3.91
N TYR A 336 26.63 5.43 -4.69
CA TYR A 336 25.38 5.92 -5.26
C TYR A 336 24.98 5.16 -6.54
N VAL A 337 23.69 4.86 -6.66
CA VAL A 337 23.06 4.35 -7.88
C VAL A 337 21.86 5.23 -8.18
N PHE A 338 21.80 5.79 -9.38
CA PHE A 338 20.70 6.64 -9.81
C PHE A 338 19.89 5.89 -10.86
N ILE A 339 18.60 5.69 -10.58
CA ILE A 339 17.66 5.00 -11.46
C ILE A 339 16.41 5.85 -11.65
N LYS A 340 15.75 5.66 -12.78
CA LYS A 340 14.44 6.23 -13.09
C LYS A 340 13.47 5.10 -13.38
N VAL A 341 12.27 5.18 -12.80
CA VAL A 341 11.21 4.18 -12.95
C VAL A 341 10.04 4.85 -13.66
N THR A 342 9.59 4.25 -14.76
CA THR A 342 8.39 4.67 -15.50
C THR A 342 7.34 3.60 -15.31
N LEU A 343 6.23 3.95 -14.64
CA LEU A 343 5.11 3.05 -14.38
C LEU A 343 3.93 3.37 -15.29
N LYS A 344 3.35 2.33 -15.86
CA LYS A 344 2.10 2.33 -16.60
C LYS A 344 1.11 1.52 -15.77
N CYS A 345 0.53 2.14 -14.76
CA CYS A 345 -0.40 1.46 -13.86
C CYS A 345 -1.64 1.03 -14.63
N MET A 346 -2.08 -0.21 -14.45
CA MET A 346 -3.34 -0.68 -15.03
C MET A 346 -4.49 -0.22 -14.14
N ASP A 347 -5.41 0.55 -14.73
CA ASP A 347 -6.66 0.92 -14.07
C ASP A 347 -7.75 -0.10 -14.38
N THR A 348 -8.88 -0.01 -13.67
CA THR A 348 -10.04 -0.87 -13.89
C THR A 348 -11.12 -0.19 -14.72
N ILE A 349 -11.91 -0.97 -15.44
CA ILE A 349 -13.06 -0.47 -16.19
C ILE A 349 -14.17 -0.09 -15.19
N GLU A 350 -14.42 1.21 -15.05
CA GLU A 350 -15.47 1.74 -14.17
C GLU A 350 -16.54 2.56 -14.91
N ASP A 351 -16.24 3.02 -16.12
CA ASP A 351 -17.13 3.81 -16.96
C ASP A 351 -17.34 3.10 -18.31
N ILE A 352 -18.59 2.89 -18.69
CA ILE A 352 -18.96 2.24 -19.96
C ILE A 352 -19.96 3.14 -20.70
N ASN A 353 -19.54 3.69 -21.83
CA ASN A 353 -20.39 4.48 -22.72
C ASN A 353 -20.87 3.61 -23.88
N ILE A 354 -22.19 3.41 -24.00
CA ILE A 354 -22.80 2.52 -24.99
C ILE A 354 -23.68 3.35 -25.94
N VAL A 355 -23.44 3.25 -27.24
CA VAL A 355 -24.33 3.78 -28.28
C VAL A 355 -25.14 2.62 -28.86
N LEU A 356 -26.46 2.63 -28.62
CA LEU A 356 -27.38 1.66 -29.19
C LEU A 356 -27.90 2.16 -30.54
N GLN A 357 -27.76 1.35 -31.58
CA GLN A 357 -28.30 1.61 -32.92
C GLN A 357 -29.28 0.49 -33.28
N TYR A 358 -30.41 0.85 -33.90
CA TYR A 358 -31.36 -0.10 -34.45
C TYR A 358 -31.78 0.34 -35.85
N GLU A 359 -32.00 -0.65 -36.73
CA GLU A 359 -32.61 -0.47 -38.04
C GLU A 359 -33.99 -1.14 -38.01
N THR A 360 -34.95 -0.56 -38.74
CA THR A 360 -36.34 -1.05 -38.83
C THR A 360 -36.57 -1.97 -40.01
#